data_AF-A0A2W0C805-F1
#
_entry.id   AF-A0A2W0C805-F1
#
_cell.length_a   1.000
_cell.length_b   1.000
_cell.length_c   1.000
_cell.angle_alpha   90.00
_cell.angle_beta   90.00
_cell.angle_gamma   90.00
#
_symmetry.space_group_name_H-M   'P 1'
#
loop_
_entity.id
_entity.type
_entity.pdbx_description
1 polymer ?
#
loop_
_entity_poly.entity_id
_entity_poly.type
_entity_poly.pdbx_seq_one_letter_code
_entity_poly.pdbx_strand_id
1 'polypeptide(L)'
;MKHRKSISTVLSAALLAVLLTACSVNVDEVSSAADEAFKSKNYQVFNEQYDKLSKADNEEATIYLNKVKENPIFSTDTYASSTQLSAGVKELTSIVEEVPSLSDYAKEKSNELSNKLTEIKTISSTIRYINDTQVEELENITSKANTFVMLMKEYEDVKETIAALEDLSSGLNSHIIEVESIEEKDNNITGLLDAMNSLKTSLDSKINYLKTNSALITSSNSLTSEGNFYGMVNVTDISVEVESLDSQISTSLNNLKQRASSLSDQY
;
A
#
# COMPACT_ATOMS: atom_id res chain seq x y z
N MET A 1 22.21 52.31 76.51
CA MET A 1 21.13 51.63 75.75
C MET A 1 21.22 52.03 74.28
N LYS A 2 21.13 51.03 73.39
CA LYS A 2 20.74 51.12 71.96
C LYS A 2 21.73 51.71 70.93
N HIS A 3 22.69 50.88 70.50
CA HIS A 3 23.09 50.81 69.09
C HIS A 3 23.20 49.34 68.66
N ARG A 4 22.05 48.76 68.28
CA ARG A 4 21.92 47.54 67.48
C ARG A 4 20.58 47.62 66.74
N LYS A 5 20.51 48.45 65.70
CA LYS A 5 19.55 48.25 64.59
C LYS A 5 20.34 47.60 63.46
N SER A 6 20.62 46.33 63.73
CA SER A 6 21.30 45.35 62.91
C SER A 6 20.45 45.05 61.67
N ILE A 7 20.98 45.35 60.49
CA ILE A 7 21.20 44.45 59.31
C ILE A 7 19.99 43.66 58.73
N SER A 8 18.90 43.49 59.48
CA SER A 8 17.76 42.65 59.13
C SER A 8 16.82 43.26 58.09
N THR A 9 16.72 44.59 57.99
CA THR A 9 15.86 45.27 57.01
C THR A 9 16.49 45.46 55.63
N VAL A 10 17.83 45.43 55.53
CA VAL A 10 18.52 45.54 54.23
C VAL A 10 18.70 44.16 53.59
N LEU A 11 18.86 43.11 54.40
CA LEU A 11 18.95 41.73 53.90
C LEU A 11 17.60 41.20 53.38
N SER A 12 16.47 41.69 53.90
CA SER A 12 15.13 41.27 53.48
C SER A 12 14.64 41.96 52.21
N ALA A 13 15.07 43.20 51.94
CA ALA A 13 14.78 43.87 50.67
C ALA A 13 15.64 43.33 49.51
N ALA A 14 16.90 42.96 49.78
CA ALA A 14 17.77 42.34 48.79
C ALA A 14 17.33 40.90 48.44
N LEU A 15 16.82 40.13 49.41
CA LEU A 15 16.30 38.79 49.14
C LEU A 15 14.97 38.81 48.36
N LEU A 16 14.12 39.84 48.56
CA LEU A 16 12.88 40.03 47.79
C LEU A 16 13.14 40.52 46.36
N ALA A 17 14.19 41.31 46.14
CA ALA A 17 14.61 41.73 44.80
C ALA A 17 15.31 40.60 44.01
N VAL A 18 15.98 39.66 44.69
CA VAL A 18 16.56 38.45 44.08
C VAL A 18 15.50 37.35 43.84
N LEU A 19 14.34 37.42 44.50
CA LEU A 19 13.19 36.54 44.25
C LEU A 19 12.23 37.06 43.15
N LEU A 20 12.46 38.27 42.62
CA LEU A 20 11.63 38.89 41.57
C LEU A 20 12.34 39.01 40.21
N THR A 21 13.52 38.42 40.03
CA THR A 21 13.95 38.00 38.69
C THR A 21 13.30 36.67 38.33
N ALA A 22 11.97 36.57 38.52
CA ALA A 22 11.20 35.72 37.64
C ALA A 22 11.28 36.43 36.29
N CYS A 23 12.24 36.05 35.45
CA CYS A 23 12.20 36.40 34.04
C CYS A 23 10.82 35.97 33.57
N SER A 24 9.91 36.93 33.37
CA SER A 24 8.64 36.67 32.73
C SER A 24 8.99 36.09 31.37
N VAL A 25 8.81 34.78 31.20
CA VAL A 25 9.07 34.12 29.94
C VAL A 25 8.14 34.78 28.92
N ASN A 26 8.74 35.40 27.91
CA ASN A 26 7.98 36.00 26.83
C ASN A 26 7.44 34.87 25.95
N VAL A 27 6.17 34.52 26.16
CA VAL A 27 5.47 33.42 25.49
C VAL A 27 5.63 33.51 23.96
N ASP A 28 5.48 34.71 23.40
CA ASP A 28 5.56 34.93 21.96
C ASP A 28 6.97 34.64 21.41
N GLU A 29 7.99 35.06 22.15
CA GLU A 29 9.39 34.86 21.76
C GLU A 29 9.78 33.38 21.81
N VAL A 30 9.40 32.68 22.89
CA VAL A 30 9.69 31.25 23.05
C VAL A 30 8.94 30.40 22.03
N SER A 31 7.66 30.72 21.78
CA SER A 31 6.84 30.01 20.79
C SER A 31 7.35 30.25 19.36
N SER A 32 7.79 31.47 19.03
CA SER A 32 8.38 31.77 17.73
C SER A 32 9.70 31.03 17.52
N ALA A 33 10.57 30.98 18.53
CA ALA A 33 11.82 30.23 18.48
C ALA A 33 11.58 28.71 18.35
N ALA A 34 10.55 28.20 19.02
CA ALA A 34 10.13 26.80 18.89
C ALA A 34 9.59 26.51 17.47
N ASP A 35 8.80 27.41 16.88
CA ASP A 35 8.29 27.27 15.50
C ASP A 35 9.44 27.22 14.48
N GLU A 36 10.47 28.07 14.62
CA GLU A 36 11.65 28.07 13.77
C GLU A 36 12.50 26.80 13.93
N ALA A 37 12.68 26.35 15.17
CA ALA A 37 13.39 25.12 15.47
C ALA A 37 12.68 23.89 14.87
N PHE A 38 11.35 23.82 14.98
CA PHE A 38 10.55 22.74 14.40
C PHE A 38 10.66 22.73 12.86
N LYS A 39 10.50 23.89 12.21
CA LYS A 39 10.62 24.03 10.75
C LYS A 39 12.00 23.68 10.21
N SER A 40 13.05 23.99 10.98
CA SER A 40 14.43 23.65 10.64
C SER A 40 14.83 22.22 11.06
N LYS A 41 13.88 21.44 11.60
CA LYS A 41 14.09 20.07 12.12
C LYS A 41 15.16 20.00 13.21
N ASN A 42 15.35 21.10 13.94
CA ASN A 42 16.20 21.15 15.13
C ASN A 42 15.36 20.78 16.36
N TYR A 43 15.04 19.49 16.47
CA TYR A 43 14.15 18.97 17.51
C TYR A 43 14.71 19.15 18.93
N GLN A 44 16.04 19.18 19.09
CA GLN A 44 16.65 19.53 20.36
C GLN A 44 16.26 20.94 20.82
N VAL A 45 16.45 21.95 19.96
CA VAL A 45 16.10 23.34 20.31
C VAL A 45 14.59 23.48 20.48
N PHE A 46 13.78 22.78 19.68
CA PHE A 46 12.33 22.73 19.87
C PHE A 46 11.97 22.25 21.29
N ASN A 47 12.54 21.12 21.73
CA ASN A 47 12.27 20.57 23.06
C ASN A 47 12.70 21.54 24.17
N GLU A 48 13.84 22.21 24.03
CA GLU A 48 14.32 23.20 25.00
C GLU A 48 13.36 24.40 25.12
N GLN A 49 12.83 24.91 24.00
CA GLN A 49 11.86 26.01 24.03
C GLN A 49 10.49 25.55 24.55
N TYR A 50 10.03 24.37 24.16
CA TYR A 50 8.78 23.80 24.67
C TYR A 50 8.82 23.57 26.19
N ASP A 51 9.93 23.05 26.72
CA ASP A 51 10.12 22.86 28.17
C ASP A 51 10.11 24.19 28.94
N LYS A 52 10.71 25.26 28.38
CA LYS A 52 10.61 26.62 28.95
C LYS A 52 9.17 27.12 28.98
N LEU A 53 8.42 26.93 27.89
CA LEU A 53 7.03 27.34 27.80
C LEU A 53 6.17 26.57 28.80
N SER A 54 6.29 25.24 28.85
CA SER A 54 5.52 24.36 29.77
C SER A 54 5.80 24.67 31.24
N LYS A 55 7.03 25.03 31.60
CA LYS A 55 7.38 25.46 32.97
C LYS A 55 6.83 26.83 33.34
N ALA A 56 6.65 27.72 32.36
CA ALA A 56 6.14 29.07 32.59
C ALA A 56 4.61 29.08 32.62
N ASP A 57 3.98 28.44 31.65
CA ASP A 57 2.53 28.35 31.47
C ASP A 57 2.16 27.05 30.73
N ASN A 58 1.63 26.09 31.47
CA ASN A 58 1.27 24.78 30.92
C ASN A 58 0.02 24.80 30.03
N GLU A 59 -0.90 25.75 30.25
CA GLU A 59 -2.10 25.90 29.41
C GLU A 59 -1.68 26.42 28.03
N GLU A 60 -0.84 27.46 28.01
CA GLU A 60 -0.29 28.02 26.78
C GLU A 60 0.60 27.01 26.03
N ALA A 61 1.41 26.22 26.75
CA ALA A 61 2.17 25.13 26.14
C ALA A 61 1.30 24.07 25.47
N THR A 62 0.12 23.78 26.04
CA THR A 62 -0.84 22.83 25.45
C THR A 62 -1.46 23.40 24.19
N ILE A 63 -1.85 24.69 24.20
CA ILE A 63 -2.38 25.40 23.02
C ILE A 63 -1.34 25.41 21.90
N TYR A 64 -0.10 25.77 22.22
CA TYR A 64 1.01 25.78 21.27
C TYR A 64 1.22 24.38 20.64
N LEU A 65 1.24 23.32 21.45
CA LEU A 65 1.42 21.97 20.92
C LEU A 65 0.30 21.57 19.97
N ASN A 66 -0.96 21.95 20.25
CA ASN A 66 -2.08 21.70 19.35
C ASN A 66 -1.91 22.43 18.01
N LYS A 67 -1.41 23.68 18.01
CA LYS A 67 -1.05 24.40 16.78
C LYS A 67 0.06 23.68 15.99
N VAL A 68 1.07 23.13 16.66
CA VAL A 68 2.14 22.36 15.99
C VAL A 68 1.58 21.10 15.31
N LYS A 69 0.58 20.44 15.92
CA LYS A 69 -0.08 19.26 15.32
C LYS A 69 -0.86 19.59 14.04
N GLU A 70 -1.25 20.84 13.83
CA GLU A 70 -1.88 21.30 12.58
C GLU A 70 -0.87 21.46 11.42
N ASN A 71 0.43 21.24 11.67
CA ASN A 71 1.45 21.31 10.63
C ASN A 71 1.16 20.28 9.51
N PRO A 72 1.25 20.66 8.22
CA PRO A 72 0.98 19.78 7.09
C PRO A 72 1.73 18.43 7.10
N ILE A 73 2.88 18.35 7.77
CA ILE A 73 3.62 17.09 7.91
C ILE A 73 2.81 15.96 8.54
N PHE A 74 1.86 16.29 9.43
CA PHE A 74 0.98 15.34 10.11
C PHE A 74 -0.27 14.99 9.31
N SER A 75 -0.50 15.62 8.16
CA SER A 75 -1.66 15.36 7.30
C SER A 75 -1.32 14.40 6.16
N THR A 76 -2.14 13.37 6.00
CA THR A 76 -2.05 12.38 4.90
C THR A 76 -2.34 12.98 3.52
N ASP A 77 -3.01 14.13 3.46
CA ASP A 77 -3.38 14.83 2.22
C ASP A 77 -2.24 15.67 1.65
N THR A 78 -1.21 15.96 2.45
CA THR A 78 -0.02 16.70 2.02
C THR A 78 0.81 15.93 0.99
N TYR A 79 0.72 14.61 0.98
CA TYR A 79 1.60 13.74 0.21
C TYR A 79 0.87 13.19 -1.02
N ALA A 80 1.29 13.63 -2.21
CA ALA A 80 0.65 13.30 -3.48
C ALA A 80 1.29 12.09 -4.21
N SER A 81 2.37 11.52 -3.66
CA SER A 81 3.10 10.41 -4.30
C SER A 81 3.73 9.47 -3.28
N SER A 82 4.04 8.25 -3.70
CA SER A 82 4.73 7.24 -2.88
C SER A 82 6.09 7.71 -2.36
N THR A 83 6.83 8.52 -3.14
CA THR A 83 8.10 9.12 -2.73
C THR A 83 7.90 10.14 -1.61
N GLN A 84 6.90 11.02 -1.77
CA GLN A 84 6.56 12.02 -0.75
C GLN A 84 6.06 11.35 0.54
N LEU A 85 5.18 10.35 0.43
CA LEU A 85 4.71 9.56 1.57
C LEU A 85 5.88 8.89 2.31
N SER A 86 6.83 8.29 1.59
CA SER A 86 8.01 7.67 2.19
C SER A 86 8.87 8.69 2.96
N ALA A 87 9.02 9.90 2.42
CA ALA A 87 9.71 10.99 3.11
C ALA A 87 8.95 11.45 4.36
N GLY A 88 7.62 11.57 4.28
CA GLY A 88 6.76 11.91 5.41
C GLY A 88 6.83 10.89 6.54
N VAL A 89 6.71 9.60 6.24
CA VAL A 89 6.88 8.51 7.22
C VAL A 89 8.24 8.61 7.93
N LYS A 90 9.32 8.83 7.17
CA LYS A 90 10.66 8.98 7.74
C LYS A 90 10.74 10.17 8.69
N GLU A 91 10.17 11.31 8.31
CA GLU A 91 10.20 12.51 9.14
C GLU A 91 9.35 12.36 10.41
N LEU A 92 8.16 11.76 10.30
CA LEU A 92 7.34 11.46 11.47
C LEU A 92 8.03 10.45 12.40
N THR A 93 8.77 9.48 11.86
CA THR A 93 9.60 8.55 12.67
C THR A 93 10.67 9.32 13.47
N SER A 94 11.36 10.28 12.85
CA SER A 94 12.30 11.16 13.57
C SER A 94 11.61 11.96 14.67
N ILE A 95 10.39 12.48 14.43
CA ILE A 95 9.62 13.21 15.47
C ILE A 95 9.22 12.28 16.63
N VAL A 96 8.85 11.02 16.34
CA VAL A 96 8.56 10.01 17.37
C VAL A 96 9.76 9.80 18.29
N GLU A 97 10.97 9.71 17.72
CA GLU A 97 12.19 9.46 18.48
C GLU A 97 12.71 10.70 19.22
N GLU A 98 12.61 11.87 18.60
CA GLU A 98 13.31 13.07 19.04
C GLU A 98 12.42 14.09 19.76
N VAL A 99 11.09 13.99 19.67
CA VAL A 99 10.15 14.96 20.26
C VAL A 99 9.14 14.25 21.19
N PRO A 100 9.49 14.05 22.48
CA PRO A 100 8.65 13.29 23.41
C PRO A 100 7.22 13.82 23.56
N SER A 101 7.03 15.14 23.49
CA SER A 101 5.70 15.77 23.61
C SER A 101 4.78 15.49 22.42
N LEU A 102 5.32 15.11 21.25
CA LEU A 102 4.57 14.78 20.05
C LEU A 102 4.58 13.29 19.71
N SER A 103 5.36 12.47 20.42
CA SER A 103 5.63 11.07 20.07
C SER A 103 4.38 10.26 19.74
N ASP A 104 3.37 10.25 20.63
CA ASP A 104 2.17 9.42 20.41
C ASP A 104 1.37 9.87 19.17
N TYR A 105 1.23 11.18 18.99
CA TYR A 105 0.52 11.75 17.83
C TYR A 105 1.30 11.52 16.52
N ALA A 106 2.61 11.74 16.54
CA ALA A 106 3.47 11.48 15.40
C ALA A 106 3.47 9.99 15.02
N LYS A 107 3.40 9.09 16.00
CA LYS A 107 3.29 7.65 15.79
C LYS A 107 1.98 7.26 15.13
N GLU A 108 0.85 7.80 15.62
CA GLU A 108 -0.46 7.61 14.99
C GLU A 108 -0.43 8.04 13.51
N LYS A 109 0.04 9.26 13.24
CA LYS A 109 0.14 9.77 11.86
C LYS A 109 1.15 9.03 11.00
N SER A 110 2.26 8.61 11.57
CA SER A 110 3.25 7.78 10.86
C SER A 110 2.64 6.45 10.42
N ASN A 111 1.80 5.83 11.25
CA ASN A 111 1.09 4.60 10.90
C ASN A 111 0.07 4.85 9.78
N GLU A 112 -0.73 5.91 9.86
CA GLU A 112 -1.68 6.30 8.79
C GLU A 112 -0.95 6.49 7.45
N LEU A 113 0.16 7.23 7.42
CA LEU A 113 0.95 7.44 6.21
C LEU A 113 1.59 6.13 5.70
N SER A 114 2.04 5.26 6.61
CA SER A 114 2.66 3.97 6.25
C SER A 114 1.64 3.01 5.65
N ASN A 115 0.42 3.01 6.16
CA ASN A 115 -0.69 2.23 5.60
C ASN A 115 -1.01 2.69 4.18
N LYS A 116 -1.20 4.01 3.98
CA LYS A 116 -1.44 4.61 2.65
C LYS A 116 -0.28 4.33 1.68
N LEU A 117 0.97 4.39 2.15
CA LEU A 117 2.14 4.06 1.33
C LEU A 117 2.14 2.58 0.91
N THR A 118 1.76 1.69 1.81
CA THR A 118 1.69 0.25 1.56
C THR A 118 0.60 -0.04 0.52
N GLU A 119 -0.59 0.53 0.69
CA GLU A 119 -1.68 0.47 -0.27
C GLU A 119 -1.23 0.88 -1.68
N ILE A 120 -0.69 2.10 -1.84
CA ILE A 120 -0.23 2.61 -3.14
C ILE A 120 0.79 1.66 -3.78
N LYS A 121 1.78 1.19 -3.01
CA LYS A 121 2.81 0.28 -3.53
C LYS A 121 2.24 -1.05 -3.98
N THR A 122 1.32 -1.62 -3.21
CA THR A 122 0.64 -2.86 -3.57
C THR A 122 -0.13 -2.68 -4.87
N ILE A 123 -0.97 -1.62 -4.96
CA ILE A 123 -1.77 -1.36 -6.16
C ILE A 123 -0.88 -1.10 -7.39
N SER A 124 0.14 -0.27 -7.29
CA SER A 124 1.07 -0.02 -8.42
C SER A 124 1.77 -1.31 -8.87
N SER A 125 2.18 -2.18 -7.93
CA SER A 125 2.80 -3.46 -8.25
C SER A 125 1.83 -4.39 -8.98
N THR A 126 0.59 -4.50 -8.51
CA THR A 126 -0.46 -5.30 -9.13
C THR A 126 -0.82 -4.80 -10.53
N ILE A 127 -0.95 -3.49 -10.74
CA ILE A 127 -1.21 -2.90 -12.06
C ILE A 127 -0.10 -3.28 -13.04
N ARG A 128 1.16 -3.15 -12.62
CA ARG A 128 2.31 -3.52 -13.44
C ARG A 128 2.29 -5.00 -13.80
N TYR A 129 2.03 -5.89 -12.83
CA TYR A 129 1.89 -7.31 -13.08
C TYR A 129 0.81 -7.63 -14.13
N ILE A 130 -0.35 -6.97 -14.02
CA ILE A 130 -1.46 -7.13 -14.97
C ILE A 130 -1.04 -6.68 -16.38
N ASN A 131 -0.44 -5.50 -16.49
CA ASN A 131 -0.09 -4.92 -17.79
C ASN A 131 1.10 -5.60 -18.46
N ASP A 132 2.12 -5.95 -17.69
CA ASP A 132 3.42 -6.41 -18.21
C ASP A 132 3.53 -7.93 -18.29
N THR A 133 2.80 -8.68 -17.45
CA THR A 133 2.97 -10.14 -17.33
C THR A 133 1.71 -10.89 -17.74
N GLN A 134 0.56 -10.58 -17.13
CA GLN A 134 -0.66 -11.34 -17.38
C GLN A 134 -1.12 -11.25 -18.83
N VAL A 135 -1.16 -10.05 -19.42
CA VAL A 135 -1.65 -9.86 -20.80
C VAL A 135 -0.80 -10.64 -21.81
N GLU A 136 0.52 -10.48 -21.78
CA GLU A 136 1.42 -11.11 -22.75
C GLU A 136 1.44 -12.65 -22.62
N GLU A 137 1.51 -13.16 -21.38
CA GLU A 137 1.55 -14.60 -21.14
C GLU A 137 0.23 -15.28 -21.49
N LEU A 138 -0.92 -14.66 -21.15
CA LEU A 138 -2.24 -15.19 -21.53
C LEU A 138 -2.42 -15.21 -23.04
N GLU A 139 -2.06 -14.13 -23.74
CA GLU A 139 -2.16 -14.10 -25.21
C GLU A 139 -1.32 -15.22 -25.84
N ASN A 140 -0.11 -15.45 -25.34
CA ASN A 140 0.76 -16.53 -25.80
C ASN A 140 0.17 -17.92 -25.50
N ILE A 141 -0.34 -18.16 -24.29
CA ILE A 141 -0.89 -19.45 -23.85
C ILE A 141 -2.21 -19.75 -24.56
N THR A 142 -3.13 -18.79 -24.66
CA THR A 142 -4.41 -18.97 -25.36
C THR A 142 -4.18 -19.12 -26.86
N SER A 143 -3.25 -18.37 -27.48
CA SER A 143 -2.89 -18.55 -28.90
C SER A 143 -2.39 -19.97 -29.17
N LYS A 144 -1.53 -20.50 -28.29
CA LYS A 144 -1.07 -21.89 -28.35
C LYS A 144 -2.25 -22.84 -28.14
N ALA A 145 -2.98 -22.75 -27.04
CA ALA A 145 -4.07 -23.67 -26.73
C ALA A 145 -5.11 -23.76 -27.87
N ASN A 146 -5.58 -22.62 -28.41
CA ASN A 146 -6.56 -22.59 -29.51
C ASN A 146 -6.04 -23.21 -30.81
N THR A 147 -4.78 -22.96 -31.18
CA THR A 147 -4.20 -23.55 -32.39
C THR A 147 -3.92 -25.04 -32.20
N PHE A 148 -3.64 -25.47 -30.96
CA PHE A 148 -3.07 -26.78 -30.68
C PHE A 148 -4.02 -27.80 -30.07
N VAL A 149 -5.30 -27.54 -29.73
CA VAL A 149 -6.18 -28.64 -29.22
C VAL A 149 -6.16 -29.86 -30.15
N MET A 150 -6.20 -29.68 -31.47
CA MET A 150 -6.09 -30.78 -32.45
C MET A 150 -4.66 -31.34 -32.62
N LEU A 151 -3.66 -30.61 -32.16
CA LEU A 151 -2.24 -30.89 -32.30
C LEU A 151 -1.59 -31.40 -31.01
N MET A 152 -2.30 -31.35 -29.87
CA MET A 152 -1.96 -31.98 -28.58
C MET A 152 -2.11 -33.50 -28.70
N LYS A 153 -1.30 -34.09 -29.58
CA LYS A 153 -1.31 -35.51 -29.91
C LYS A 153 -0.59 -36.32 -28.84
N GLU A 154 0.29 -35.68 -28.08
CA GLU A 154 0.98 -36.27 -26.96
C GLU A 154 0.40 -35.73 -25.64
N TYR A 155 0.41 -36.60 -24.63
CA TYR A 155 -0.06 -36.23 -23.29
C TYR A 155 0.80 -35.11 -22.67
N GLU A 156 2.04 -34.97 -23.13
CA GLU A 156 2.97 -33.93 -22.66
C GLU A 156 2.54 -32.54 -23.13
N ASP A 157 2.03 -32.39 -24.36
CA ASP A 157 1.52 -31.09 -24.87
C ASP A 157 0.38 -30.54 -24.00
N VAL A 158 -0.51 -31.44 -23.56
CA VAL A 158 -1.63 -31.09 -22.67
C VAL A 158 -1.11 -30.67 -21.30
N LYS A 159 -0.11 -31.38 -20.76
CA LYS A 159 0.52 -31.04 -19.48
C LYS A 159 1.25 -29.72 -19.51
N GLU A 160 2.02 -29.42 -20.56
CA GLU A 160 2.73 -28.14 -20.68
C GLU A 160 1.76 -26.97 -20.67
N THR A 161 0.62 -27.12 -21.37
CA THR A 161 -0.45 -26.12 -21.36
C THR A 161 -1.08 -25.96 -19.97
N ILE A 162 -1.36 -27.08 -19.28
CA ILE A 162 -1.89 -27.06 -17.92
C ILE A 162 -0.91 -26.35 -16.98
N ALA A 163 0.38 -26.70 -17.03
CA ALA A 163 1.41 -26.11 -16.17
C ALA A 163 1.52 -24.60 -16.37
N ALA A 164 1.52 -24.14 -17.62
CA ALA A 164 1.56 -22.71 -17.93
C ALA A 164 0.34 -21.94 -17.39
N LEU A 165 -0.87 -22.54 -17.48
CA LEU A 165 -2.08 -21.96 -16.89
C LEU A 165 -2.04 -21.97 -15.35
N GLU A 166 -1.49 -23.02 -14.75
CA GLU A 166 -1.32 -23.11 -13.29
C GLU A 166 -0.36 -22.05 -12.76
N ASP A 167 0.76 -21.81 -13.45
CA ASP A 167 1.71 -20.75 -13.10
C ASP A 167 1.04 -19.36 -13.13
N LEU A 168 0.26 -19.07 -14.19
CA LEU A 168 -0.54 -17.85 -14.29
C LEU A 168 -1.56 -17.70 -13.16
N SER A 169 -2.33 -18.75 -12.88
CA SER A 169 -3.34 -18.75 -11.82
C SER A 169 -2.69 -18.56 -10.45
N SER A 170 -1.53 -19.18 -10.22
CA SER A 170 -0.76 -19.03 -8.98
C SER A 170 -0.22 -17.61 -8.80
N GLY A 171 0.40 -17.03 -9.83
CA GLY A 171 0.90 -15.66 -9.77
C GLY A 171 -0.22 -14.64 -9.55
N LEU A 172 -1.37 -14.82 -10.22
CA LEU A 172 -2.55 -14.00 -10.00
C LEU A 172 -3.06 -14.13 -8.56
N ASN A 173 -3.07 -15.34 -8.00
CA ASN A 173 -3.48 -15.59 -6.63
C ASN A 173 -2.57 -14.89 -5.60
N SER A 174 -1.26 -14.85 -5.84
CA SER A 174 -0.34 -14.09 -4.98
C SER A 174 -0.72 -12.61 -4.90
N HIS A 175 -1.00 -11.98 -6.04
CA HIS A 175 -1.44 -10.59 -6.06
C HIS A 175 -2.86 -10.39 -5.49
N ILE A 176 -3.76 -11.37 -5.63
CA ILE A 176 -5.06 -11.33 -4.95
C ILE A 176 -4.87 -11.22 -3.44
N ILE A 177 -4.01 -12.07 -2.86
CA ILE A 177 -3.72 -12.06 -1.42
C ILE A 177 -3.14 -10.70 -0.98
N GLU A 178 -2.22 -10.14 -1.77
CA GLU A 178 -1.64 -8.82 -1.48
C GLU A 178 -2.71 -7.71 -1.47
N VAL A 179 -3.56 -7.66 -2.50
CA VAL A 179 -4.64 -6.66 -2.58
C VAL A 179 -5.69 -6.89 -1.48
N GLU A 180 -6.04 -8.13 -1.17
CA GLU A 180 -6.95 -8.48 -0.07
C GLU A 180 -6.44 -8.00 1.29
N SER A 181 -5.12 -7.97 1.50
CA SER A 181 -4.50 -7.54 2.76
C SER A 181 -4.56 -6.03 3.02
N ILE A 182 -4.94 -5.21 2.04
CA ILE A 182 -5.13 -3.76 2.21
C ILE A 182 -6.31 -3.54 3.18
N GLU A 183 -6.07 -2.87 4.31
CA GLU A 183 -7.08 -2.73 5.38
C GLU A 183 -8.31 -1.94 4.93
N GLU A 184 -8.09 -0.79 4.29
CA GLU A 184 -9.15 0.09 3.79
C GLU A 184 -9.14 0.09 2.27
N LYS A 185 -10.21 -0.41 1.65
CA LYS A 185 -10.35 -0.46 0.20
C LYS A 185 -11.48 0.45 -0.23
N ASP A 186 -11.22 1.26 -1.24
CA ASP A 186 -12.30 1.96 -1.95
C ASP A 186 -13.03 1.01 -2.93
N ASN A 187 -14.05 1.55 -3.59
CA ASN A 187 -14.81 0.80 -4.59
C ASN A 187 -13.99 0.42 -5.83
N ASN A 188 -12.94 1.19 -6.16
CA ASN A 188 -12.10 0.92 -7.32
C ASN A 188 -11.17 -0.27 -7.06
N ILE A 189 -10.53 -0.31 -5.88
CA ILE A 189 -9.70 -1.42 -5.41
C ILE A 189 -10.55 -2.68 -5.26
N THR A 190 -11.75 -2.57 -4.69
CA THR A 190 -12.69 -3.69 -4.59
C THR A 190 -13.05 -4.22 -5.99
N GLY A 191 -13.35 -3.33 -6.94
CA GLY A 191 -13.64 -3.73 -8.32
C GLY A 191 -12.45 -4.36 -9.06
N LEU A 192 -11.21 -3.96 -8.75
CA LEU A 192 -10.01 -4.63 -9.25
C LEU A 192 -9.91 -6.06 -8.70
N LEU A 193 -10.06 -6.21 -7.39
CA LEU A 193 -10.01 -7.50 -6.71
C LEU A 193 -11.07 -8.47 -7.26
N ASP A 194 -12.30 -8.01 -7.46
CA ASP A 194 -13.37 -8.80 -8.07
C ASP A 194 -12.99 -9.27 -9.49
N ALA A 195 -12.38 -8.39 -10.29
CA ALA A 195 -11.94 -8.74 -11.64
C ALA A 195 -10.78 -9.77 -11.62
N MET A 196 -9.85 -9.66 -10.66
CA MET A 196 -8.79 -10.65 -10.46
C MET A 196 -9.36 -12.02 -10.09
N ASN A 197 -10.30 -12.06 -9.15
CA ASN A 197 -10.99 -13.30 -8.74
C ASN A 197 -11.79 -13.93 -9.90
N SER A 198 -12.43 -13.11 -10.73
CA SER A 198 -13.12 -13.57 -11.94
C SER A 198 -12.15 -14.25 -12.92
N LEU A 199 -11.02 -13.60 -13.23
CA LEU A 199 -10.02 -14.17 -14.12
C LEU A 199 -9.44 -15.48 -13.56
N LYS A 200 -9.12 -15.51 -12.27
CA LYS A 200 -8.64 -16.72 -11.60
C LYS A 200 -9.63 -17.87 -11.73
N THR A 201 -10.91 -17.60 -11.51
CA THR A 201 -11.97 -18.61 -11.65
C THR A 201 -12.05 -19.16 -13.07
N SER A 202 -11.94 -18.29 -14.09
CA SER A 202 -11.92 -18.71 -15.50
C SER A 202 -10.68 -19.57 -15.83
N LEU A 203 -9.49 -19.18 -15.34
CA LEU A 203 -8.26 -19.96 -15.48
C LEU A 203 -8.40 -21.35 -14.83
N ASP A 204 -8.84 -21.41 -13.58
CA ASP A 204 -9.02 -22.65 -12.83
C ASP A 204 -10.03 -23.58 -13.50
N SER A 205 -11.10 -23.03 -14.08
CA SER A 205 -12.10 -23.79 -14.84
C SER A 205 -11.46 -24.45 -16.07
N LYS A 206 -10.65 -23.71 -16.83
CA LYS A 206 -9.93 -24.26 -17.99
C LYS A 206 -8.90 -25.31 -17.59
N ILE A 207 -8.12 -25.06 -16.55
CA ILE A 207 -7.15 -26.03 -15.99
C ILE A 207 -7.86 -27.34 -15.63
N ASN A 208 -8.97 -27.26 -14.89
CA ASN A 208 -9.74 -28.43 -14.47
C ASN A 208 -10.35 -29.19 -15.65
N TYR A 209 -10.85 -28.47 -16.65
CA TYR A 209 -11.36 -29.09 -17.87
C TYR A 209 -10.26 -29.86 -18.61
N LEU A 210 -9.10 -29.23 -18.85
CA LEU A 210 -7.99 -29.86 -19.55
C LEU A 210 -7.47 -31.08 -18.77
N LYS A 211 -7.31 -30.98 -17.45
CA LYS A 211 -6.91 -32.12 -16.59
C LYS A 211 -7.89 -33.29 -16.69
N THR A 212 -9.18 -33.00 -16.60
CA THR A 212 -10.23 -34.03 -16.66
C THR A 212 -10.27 -34.72 -18.02
N ASN A 213 -10.04 -33.96 -19.10
CA ASN A 213 -10.16 -34.46 -20.47
C ASN A 213 -8.84 -34.84 -21.13
N SER A 214 -7.69 -34.77 -20.44
CA SER A 214 -6.37 -34.93 -21.05
C SER A 214 -6.21 -36.24 -21.84
N ALA A 215 -6.71 -37.36 -21.30
CA ALA A 215 -6.66 -38.65 -21.98
C ALA A 215 -7.57 -38.70 -23.22
N LEU A 216 -8.75 -38.09 -23.14
CA LEU A 216 -9.69 -38.01 -24.26
C LEU A 216 -9.15 -37.11 -25.37
N ILE A 217 -8.55 -35.97 -25.02
CA ILE A 217 -7.86 -35.06 -25.95
C ILE A 217 -6.78 -35.82 -26.72
N THR A 218 -5.85 -36.44 -25.99
CA THR A 218 -4.70 -37.16 -26.58
C THR A 218 -5.17 -38.28 -27.53
N SER A 219 -6.11 -39.12 -27.06
CA SER A 219 -6.60 -40.26 -27.86
C SER A 219 -7.43 -39.81 -29.07
N SER A 220 -8.28 -38.80 -28.93
CA SER A 220 -9.11 -38.29 -30.03
C SER A 220 -8.25 -37.62 -31.10
N ASN A 221 -7.18 -36.93 -30.71
CA ASN A 221 -6.21 -36.35 -31.65
C ASN A 221 -5.41 -37.41 -32.41
N SER A 222 -4.96 -38.47 -31.72
CA SER A 222 -4.30 -39.61 -32.36
C SER A 222 -5.21 -40.26 -33.40
N LEU A 223 -6.45 -40.56 -33.02
CA LEU A 223 -7.45 -41.15 -33.92
C LEU A 223 -7.78 -40.23 -35.11
N THR A 224 -7.87 -38.92 -34.88
CA THR A 224 -8.08 -37.93 -35.96
C THR A 224 -6.94 -37.95 -36.96
N SER A 225 -5.69 -38.11 -36.51
CA SER A 225 -4.53 -38.21 -37.40
C SER A 225 -4.52 -39.48 -38.27
N GLU A 226 -5.24 -40.51 -37.85
CA GLU A 226 -5.47 -41.76 -38.59
C GLU A 226 -6.70 -41.69 -39.51
N GLY A 227 -7.38 -40.54 -39.58
CA GLY A 227 -8.60 -40.35 -40.38
C GLY A 227 -9.85 -40.97 -39.76
N ASN A 228 -9.85 -41.26 -38.45
CA ASN A 228 -10.97 -41.87 -37.76
C ASN A 228 -12.08 -40.84 -37.47
N PHE A 229 -13.29 -41.12 -37.96
CA PHE A 229 -14.46 -40.25 -37.79
C PHE A 229 -14.83 -39.99 -36.32
N TYR A 230 -14.73 -40.99 -35.45
CA TYR A 230 -15.05 -40.82 -34.02
C TYR A 230 -14.04 -39.91 -33.30
N GLY A 231 -12.76 -40.00 -33.68
CA GLY A 231 -11.74 -39.06 -33.22
C GLY A 231 -12.11 -37.63 -33.62
N MET A 232 -12.51 -37.43 -34.87
CA MET A 232 -12.86 -36.11 -35.40
C MET A 232 -14.08 -35.48 -34.71
N VAL A 233 -15.10 -36.27 -34.38
CA VAL A 233 -16.28 -35.80 -33.62
C VAL A 233 -15.86 -35.36 -32.21
N ASN A 234 -15.13 -36.21 -31.47
CA ASN A 234 -14.69 -35.88 -30.11
C ASN A 234 -13.79 -34.63 -30.07
N VAL A 235 -12.86 -34.50 -31.02
CA VAL A 235 -12.00 -33.31 -31.13
C VAL A 235 -12.83 -32.05 -31.39
N THR A 236 -13.90 -32.13 -32.18
CA THR A 236 -14.79 -31.00 -32.44
C THR A 236 -15.48 -30.55 -31.15
N ASP A 237 -16.08 -31.47 -30.40
CA ASP A 237 -16.78 -31.16 -29.15
C ASP A 237 -15.82 -30.56 -28.09
N ILE A 238 -14.61 -31.13 -27.97
CA ILE A 238 -13.56 -30.60 -27.09
C ILE A 238 -13.15 -29.19 -27.50
N SER A 239 -12.96 -28.96 -28.81
CA SER A 239 -12.53 -27.66 -29.32
C SER A 239 -13.56 -26.58 -29.01
N VAL A 240 -14.86 -26.88 -29.16
CA VAL A 240 -15.95 -25.95 -28.83
C VAL A 240 -15.93 -25.56 -27.34
N GLU A 241 -15.72 -26.51 -26.45
CA GLU A 241 -15.67 -26.23 -25.01
C GLU A 241 -14.41 -25.44 -24.63
N VAL A 242 -13.25 -25.76 -25.22
CA VAL A 242 -12.01 -24.99 -25.02
C VAL A 242 -12.16 -23.56 -25.52
N GLU A 243 -12.75 -23.35 -26.70
CA GLU A 243 -13.03 -22.01 -27.24
C GLU A 243 -13.97 -21.20 -26.33
N SER A 244 -14.99 -21.85 -25.76
CA SER A 244 -15.89 -21.24 -24.78
C SER A 244 -15.14 -20.77 -23.54
N LEU A 245 -14.27 -21.61 -22.97
CA LEU A 245 -13.45 -21.29 -21.81
C LEU A 245 -12.44 -20.17 -22.12
N ASP A 246 -11.84 -20.17 -23.31
CA ASP A 246 -10.95 -19.11 -23.77
C ASP A 246 -11.66 -17.76 -23.93
N SER A 247 -12.91 -17.77 -24.40
CA SER A 247 -13.74 -16.57 -24.47
C SER A 247 -14.05 -16.00 -23.08
N GLN A 248 -14.32 -16.87 -22.09
CA GLN A 248 -14.52 -16.46 -20.70
C GLN A 248 -13.25 -15.85 -20.10
N ILE A 249 -12.09 -16.49 -20.29
CA ILE A 249 -10.78 -15.98 -19.87
C ILE A 249 -10.53 -14.61 -20.50
N SER A 250 -10.71 -14.47 -21.81
CA SER A 250 -10.50 -13.22 -22.54
C SER A 250 -11.41 -12.09 -22.02
N THR A 251 -12.67 -12.41 -21.73
CA THR A 251 -13.63 -11.45 -21.15
C THR A 251 -13.18 -10.99 -19.76
N SER A 252 -12.81 -11.93 -18.88
CA SER A 252 -12.32 -11.63 -17.53
C SER A 252 -11.03 -10.82 -17.56
N LEU A 253 -10.08 -11.17 -18.45
CA LEU A 253 -8.82 -10.45 -18.63
C LEU A 253 -9.04 -9.01 -19.12
N ASN A 254 -9.95 -8.81 -20.08
CA ASN A 254 -10.27 -7.46 -20.57
C ASN A 254 -10.88 -6.59 -19.49
N ASN A 255 -11.78 -7.13 -18.66
CA ASN A 255 -12.32 -6.42 -17.50
C ASN A 255 -11.19 -6.07 -16.52
N LEU A 256 -10.34 -7.04 -16.16
CA LEU A 256 -9.21 -6.82 -15.26
C LEU A 256 -8.28 -5.71 -15.78
N LYS A 257 -7.92 -5.75 -17.06
CA LYS A 257 -7.10 -4.74 -17.72
C LYS A 257 -7.74 -3.35 -17.68
N GLN A 258 -9.05 -3.27 -17.92
CA GLN A 258 -9.78 -2.00 -17.85
C GLN A 258 -9.75 -1.41 -16.43
N ARG A 259 -9.95 -2.25 -15.41
CA ARG A 259 -9.87 -1.83 -14.00
C ARG A 259 -8.47 -1.37 -13.62
N ALA A 260 -7.44 -2.14 -13.98
CA ALA A 260 -6.05 -1.78 -13.74
C ALA A 260 -5.68 -0.45 -14.41
N SER A 261 -6.09 -0.25 -15.66
CA SER A 261 -5.85 1.00 -16.40
C SER A 261 -6.54 2.19 -15.73
N SER A 262 -7.76 2.00 -15.24
CA SER A 262 -8.52 3.09 -14.57
C SER A 262 -7.89 3.51 -13.23
N LEU A 263 -7.24 2.57 -12.54
CA LEU A 263 -6.49 2.82 -11.31
C LEU A 263 -5.10 3.41 -11.58
N SER A 264 -4.47 3.09 -12.71
CA SER A 264 -3.16 3.64 -13.07
C SER A 264 -3.15 5.17 -13.20
N ASP A 265 -4.30 5.78 -13.50
CA ASP A 265 -4.43 7.23 -13.55
C ASP A 265 -4.51 7.87 -12.15
N GLN A 266 -4.70 7.06 -11.10
CA GLN A 266 -4.90 7.49 -9.71
C GLN A 266 -3.70 7.21 -8.80
N TYR A 267 -2.82 6.26 -9.18
CA TYR A 267 -1.72 5.71 -8.38
C TYR A 267 -0.39 5.77 -9.12
#